data_AF-A0A8H7BNC2-F1
#
_entry.id   AF-A0A8H7BNC2-F1
#
_cell.length_a   1.000
_cell.length_b   1.000
_cell.length_c   1.000
_cell.angle_alpha   90.00
_cell.angle_beta   90.00
_cell.angle_gamma   90.00
#
_symmetry.space_group_name_H-M   'P 1'
#
loop_
_entity.id
_entity.type
_entity.pdbx_description
1 polymer ?
#
loop_
_entity_poly.entity_id
_entity_poly.type
_entity_poly.pdbx_seq_one_letter_code
_entity_poly.pdbx_strand_id
1 'polypeptide(L)'
;MPHSAGSNVEIANKASCLVDFLDRPIQYKRDDLDLVIDYYSIDDLPEKLQTWTFELVKSNLHHMYIASNDGWSDEGKKAEMRSPTARYLIARSASDPKDLKGFLLFQMVFEETMDDDVMAQVAYW
;
A
#
# COMPACT_ATOMS: atom_id res chain seq x y z
N MET A 1 37.50 -1.75 9.65
CA MET A 1 36.12 -2.27 9.55
C MET A 1 35.33 -1.24 8.75
N PRO A 2 34.92 -1.48 7.49
CA PRO A 2 34.07 -0.54 6.80
C PRO A 2 32.66 -0.61 7.43
N HIS A 3 32.05 0.55 7.64
CA HIS A 3 30.68 0.69 8.16
C HIS A 3 29.73 -0.19 7.35
N SER A 4 28.99 -1.09 8.00
CA SER A 4 27.93 -1.83 7.31
C SER A 4 26.83 -0.83 6.93
N ALA A 5 26.77 -0.46 5.65
CA ALA A 5 25.57 0.16 5.13
C ALA A 5 24.39 -0.78 5.45
N GLY A 6 23.31 -0.24 6.02
CA GLY A 6 22.10 -1.02 6.30
C GLY A 6 21.60 -1.72 5.03
N SER A 7 20.81 -2.77 5.18
CA SER A 7 20.28 -3.48 4.01
C SER A 7 19.43 -2.56 3.12
N ASN A 8 19.26 -2.87 1.82
CA ASN A 8 18.46 -2.04 0.92
C ASN A 8 17.02 -1.83 1.42
N VAL A 9 16.45 -2.85 2.07
CA VAL A 9 15.13 -2.77 2.70
C VAL A 9 15.13 -1.78 3.87
N GLU A 10 16.15 -1.80 4.73
CA GLU A 10 16.29 -0.83 5.81
C GLU A 10 16.50 0.60 5.30
N ILE A 11 17.29 0.76 4.23
CA ILE A 11 17.51 2.06 3.60
C ILE A 11 16.20 2.59 3.04
N ALA A 12 15.44 1.77 2.31
CA ALA A 12 14.15 2.14 1.74
C ALA A 12 13.13 2.49 2.83
N ASN A 13 13.01 1.69 3.89
CA ASN A 13 12.05 1.95 4.97
C ASN A 13 12.39 3.21 5.81
N LYS A 14 13.63 3.69 5.75
CA LYS A 14 14.05 4.98 6.36
C LYS A 14 13.88 6.18 5.43
N ALA A 15 13.67 5.96 4.13
CA ALA A 15 13.48 7.05 3.18
C ALA A 15 12.13 7.75 3.43
N SER A 16 12.15 9.09 3.37
CA SER A 16 10.95 9.90 3.50
C SER A 16 9.99 9.72 2.32
N CYS A 17 10.52 9.52 1.11
CA CYS A 17 9.73 9.24 -0.07
C CYS A 17 10.44 8.27 -1.02
N LEU A 18 9.79 7.14 -1.31
CA LEU A 18 10.33 6.10 -2.19
C LEU A 18 10.15 6.37 -3.68
N VAL A 19 9.45 7.44 -4.02
CA VAL A 19 9.14 7.84 -5.41
C VAL A 19 9.65 9.25 -5.71
N ASP A 20 10.68 9.69 -4.99
CA ASP A 20 11.33 10.99 -5.18
C ASP A 20 12.04 11.13 -6.54
N PHE A 21 12.37 10.01 -7.18
CA PHE A 21 12.88 9.96 -8.55
C PHE A 21 11.86 10.32 -9.64
N LEU A 22 10.56 10.45 -9.28
CA LEU A 22 9.52 10.90 -10.19
C LEU A 22 9.32 12.41 -10.10
N ASP A 23 9.05 13.04 -11.24
CA ASP A 23 8.66 14.44 -11.28
C ASP A 23 7.37 14.68 -10.47
N ARG A 24 7.34 15.81 -9.75
CA ARG A 24 6.22 16.19 -8.90
C ARG A 24 5.45 17.37 -9.50
N PRO A 25 4.10 17.35 -9.47
CA PRO A 25 3.25 16.25 -8.98
C PRO A 25 3.31 15.02 -9.90
N ILE A 26 3.16 13.81 -9.34
CA ILE A 26 3.04 12.59 -10.14
C ILE A 26 1.70 12.66 -10.85
N GLN A 27 1.72 12.68 -12.18
CA GLN A 27 0.53 12.81 -13.00
C GLN A 27 0.35 11.59 -13.88
N TYR A 28 -0.91 11.20 -14.07
CA TYR A 28 -1.28 10.17 -15.02
C TYR A 28 -2.46 10.66 -15.84
N LYS A 29 -2.29 10.65 -17.16
CA LYS A 29 -3.33 11.07 -18.11
C LYS A 29 -3.50 10.04 -19.21
N ARG A 30 -4.70 9.45 -19.32
CA ARG A 30 -5.08 8.54 -20.39
C ARG A 30 -6.59 8.58 -20.59
N ASP A 31 -7.03 8.87 -21.81
CA ASP A 31 -8.44 8.95 -22.19
C ASP A 31 -9.24 9.90 -21.28
N ASP A 32 -10.18 9.36 -20.50
CA ASP A 32 -11.03 10.03 -19.53
C ASP A 32 -10.43 10.10 -18.11
N LEU A 33 -9.24 9.52 -17.90
CA LEU A 33 -8.51 9.58 -16.64
C LEU A 33 -7.48 10.72 -16.68
N ASP A 34 -7.69 11.72 -15.83
CA ASP A 34 -6.73 12.80 -15.55
C ASP A 34 -6.50 12.84 -14.03
N LEU A 35 -5.35 12.32 -13.58
CA LEU A 35 -5.08 12.01 -12.18
C LEU A 35 -3.83 12.71 -11.67
N VAL A 36 -3.89 13.09 -10.40
CA VAL A 36 -2.72 13.38 -9.57
C VAL A 36 -2.55 12.28 -8.54
N ILE A 37 -1.33 11.82 -8.36
CA ILE A 37 -0.96 10.76 -7.42
C ILE A 37 -0.12 11.37 -6.31
N ASP A 38 -0.62 11.32 -5.08
CA ASP A 38 0.08 11.79 -3.89
C ASP A 38 0.72 10.60 -3.16
N TYR A 39 1.96 10.77 -2.68
CA TYR A 39 2.65 9.78 -1.87
C TYR A 39 2.53 10.13 -0.38
N TYR A 40 2.30 9.12 0.45
CA TYR A 40 2.33 9.24 1.91
C TYR A 40 3.09 8.07 2.54
N SER A 41 3.83 8.38 3.62
CA SER A 41 4.11 7.38 4.67
C SER A 41 2.84 7.18 5.52
N ILE A 42 2.76 6.11 6.32
CA ILE A 42 1.64 5.97 7.26
C ILE A 42 1.55 7.12 8.27
N ASP A 43 2.70 7.66 8.69
CA ASP A 43 2.79 8.74 9.68
C ASP A 43 2.25 10.06 9.11
N ASP A 44 2.41 10.28 7.80
CA ASP A 44 1.95 11.48 7.10
C ASP A 44 0.53 11.33 6.51
N LEU A 45 -0.04 10.12 6.49
CA LEU A 45 -1.34 9.86 5.87
C LEU A 45 -2.47 10.42 6.75
N PRO A 46 -3.25 11.40 6.27
CA PRO A 46 -4.35 11.98 7.04
C PRO A 46 -5.39 10.93 7.48
N GLU A 47 -5.93 11.08 8.69
CA GLU A 47 -6.92 10.15 9.25
C GLU A 47 -8.14 9.92 8.35
N LYS A 48 -8.57 10.95 7.61
CA LYS A 48 -9.64 10.83 6.61
C LYS A 48 -9.28 9.87 5.47
N LEU A 49 -8.03 9.90 5.00
CA LEU A 49 -7.54 8.98 3.97
C LEU A 49 -7.28 7.59 4.54
N GLN A 50 -6.82 7.46 5.79
CA GLN A 50 -6.75 6.16 6.46
C GLN A 50 -8.12 5.49 6.55
N THR A 51 -9.14 6.24 6.95
CA THR A 51 -10.52 5.74 7.00
C THR A 51 -11.02 5.38 5.61
N TRP A 52 -10.85 6.28 4.63
CA TRP A 52 -11.30 6.05 3.26
C TRP A 52 -10.65 4.83 2.61
N THR A 53 -9.33 4.66 2.75
CA THR A 53 -8.62 3.49 2.21
C THR A 53 -9.11 2.19 2.84
N PHE A 54 -9.31 2.15 4.16
CA PHE A 54 -9.87 0.98 4.85
C PHE A 54 -11.27 0.63 4.35
N GLU A 55 -12.17 1.61 4.27
CA GLU A 55 -13.55 1.37 3.81
C GLU A 55 -13.57 0.88 2.35
N LEU A 56 -12.67 1.38 1.49
CA LEU A 56 -12.54 0.90 0.12
C LEU A 56 -12.04 -0.55 0.05
N VAL A 57 -11.08 -0.94 0.90
CA VAL A 57 -10.65 -2.35 0.99
C VAL A 57 -11.80 -3.21 1.46
N LYS A 58 -12.51 -2.80 2.51
CA LYS A 58 -13.63 -3.53 3.07
C LYS A 58 -14.74 -3.71 2.03
N SER A 59 -15.15 -2.66 1.32
CA SER A 59 -16.19 -2.76 0.29
C SER A 59 -15.81 -3.75 -0.81
N ASN A 60 -14.53 -3.79 -1.19
CA ASN A 60 -14.08 -4.58 -2.34
C ASN A 60 -13.74 -6.02 -1.97
N LEU A 61 -13.19 -6.27 -0.78
CA LEU A 61 -12.59 -7.56 -0.43
C LEU A 61 -13.30 -8.30 0.71
N HIS A 62 -14.11 -7.63 1.53
CA HIS A 62 -14.72 -8.27 2.72
C HIS A 62 -15.43 -9.58 2.38
N HIS A 63 -16.22 -9.60 1.29
CA HIS A 63 -16.95 -10.81 0.89
C HIS A 63 -16.03 -11.97 0.51
N MET A 64 -14.86 -11.69 -0.09
CA MET A 64 -13.87 -12.70 -0.44
C MET A 64 -13.21 -13.29 0.81
N TYR A 65 -12.88 -12.42 1.78
CA TYR A 65 -12.29 -12.84 3.05
C TYR A 65 -13.24 -13.68 3.90
N ILE A 66 -14.51 -13.29 4.00
CA ILE A 66 -15.55 -14.07 4.71
C ILE A 66 -15.78 -15.44 4.06
N ALA A 67 -15.64 -15.53 2.74
CA ALA A 67 -15.76 -16.81 2.03
C ALA A 67 -14.50 -17.69 2.13
N SER A 68 -13.38 -17.14 2.63
CA SER A 68 -12.11 -17.86 2.79
C SER A 68 -11.92 -18.39 4.22
N ASN A 69 -10.94 -19.27 4.42
CA ASN A 69 -10.57 -19.77 5.74
C ASN A 69 -9.95 -18.70 6.66
N ASP A 70 -9.47 -17.59 6.10
CA ASP A 70 -8.80 -16.52 6.85
C ASP A 70 -9.81 -15.64 7.62
N GLY A 71 -11.06 -15.56 7.14
CA GLY A 71 -12.08 -14.67 7.70
C GLY A 71 -11.73 -13.18 7.58
N TRP A 72 -12.47 -12.32 8.29
CA TRP A 72 -12.25 -10.87 8.30
C TRP A 72 -12.32 -10.29 9.71
N SER A 73 -11.35 -9.45 10.07
CA SER A 73 -11.37 -8.60 11.26
C SER A 73 -11.09 -7.16 10.87
N ASP A 74 -12.02 -6.24 11.19
CA ASP A 74 -11.84 -4.81 10.97
C ASP A 74 -10.59 -4.30 11.71
N GLU A 75 -10.43 -4.69 12.97
CA GLU A 75 -9.31 -4.28 13.82
C GLU A 75 -7.99 -4.82 13.27
N GLY A 76 -7.94 -6.11 12.92
CA GLY A 76 -6.77 -6.76 12.34
C GLY A 76 -6.35 -6.11 11.03
N LYS A 77 -7.30 -5.86 10.13
CA LYS A 77 -7.01 -5.25 8.83
C LYS A 77 -6.60 -3.79 8.95
N LYS A 78 -7.21 -3.02 9.86
CA LYS A 78 -6.75 -1.66 10.20
C LYS A 78 -5.33 -1.67 10.75
N ALA A 79 -4.98 -2.63 11.61
CA ALA A 79 -3.63 -2.74 12.16
C ALA A 79 -2.61 -3.08 11.06
N GLU A 80 -2.92 -4.01 10.17
CA GLU A 80 -2.10 -4.36 9.00
C GLU A 80 -1.85 -3.13 8.11
N MET A 81 -2.91 -2.41 7.75
CA MET A 81 -2.82 -1.20 6.93
C MET A 81 -2.06 -0.06 7.62
N ARG A 82 -1.98 -0.07 8.96
CA ARG A 82 -1.26 0.92 9.77
C ARG A 82 0.16 0.47 10.15
N SER A 83 0.72 -0.54 9.48
CA SER A 83 2.11 -0.94 9.67
C SER A 83 3.06 0.27 9.59
N PRO A 84 4.06 0.42 10.49
CA PRO A 84 5.01 1.54 10.46
C PRO A 84 5.75 1.70 9.13
N THR A 85 5.90 0.61 8.37
CA THR A 85 6.56 0.61 7.06
C THR A 85 5.58 0.75 5.89
N ALA A 86 4.28 0.89 6.16
CA ALA A 86 3.27 1.12 5.13
C ALA A 86 3.52 2.43 4.38
N ARG A 87 3.40 2.33 3.05
CA ARG A 87 3.49 3.43 2.10
C ARG A 87 2.24 3.44 1.22
N TYR A 88 1.79 4.64 0.90
CA TYR A 88 0.57 4.86 0.17
C TYR A 88 0.83 5.72 -1.06
N LEU A 89 0.26 5.32 -2.19
CA LEU A 89 -0.02 6.21 -3.31
C LEU A 89 -1.53 6.41 -3.39
N ILE A 90 -1.99 7.67 -3.32
CA ILE A 90 -3.39 8.04 -3.39
C ILE A 90 -3.64 8.71 -4.74
N ALA A 91 -4.50 8.11 -5.57
CA ALA A 91 -4.90 8.69 -6.85
C ALA A 91 -6.18 9.51 -6.67
N ARG A 92 -6.15 10.76 -7.15
CA ARG A 92 -7.30 11.68 -7.15
C ARG A 92 -7.43 12.38 -8.49
N SER A 93 -8.62 12.89 -8.78
CA SER A 93 -8.84 13.72 -9.96
C SER A 93 -7.90 14.92 -10.00
N ALA A 94 -7.39 15.24 -11.17
CA ALA A 94 -6.61 16.46 -11.40
C ALA A 94 -7.45 17.74 -11.26
N SER A 95 -8.78 17.65 -11.45
CA SER A 95 -9.69 18.79 -11.39
C SER A 95 -10.37 19.00 -10.03
N ASP A 96 -10.51 17.94 -9.22
CA ASP A 96 -11.04 18.02 -7.86
C ASP A 96 -10.22 17.15 -6.90
N PRO A 97 -9.47 17.75 -5.95
CA PRO A 97 -8.65 16.99 -5.03
C PRO A 97 -9.44 16.14 -4.02
N LYS A 98 -10.76 16.33 -3.91
CA LYS A 98 -11.64 15.50 -3.06
C LYS A 98 -12.18 14.27 -3.79
N ASP A 99 -12.06 14.24 -5.11
CA ASP A 99 -12.52 13.13 -5.95
C ASP A 99 -11.44 12.02 -6.01
N LEU A 100 -11.43 11.20 -4.97
CA LEU A 100 -10.49 10.07 -4.82
C LEU A 100 -10.88 8.91 -5.75
N LYS A 101 -9.91 8.36 -6.47
CA LYS A 101 -10.12 7.32 -7.49
C LYS A 101 -9.60 5.95 -7.10
N GLY A 102 -8.60 5.88 -6.24
CA GLY A 102 -8.01 4.62 -5.81
C GLY A 102 -6.73 4.84 -5.02
N PHE A 103 -6.15 3.75 -4.54
CA PHE A 103 -4.86 3.80 -3.88
C PHE A 103 -4.04 2.52 -4.09
N LEU A 104 -2.75 2.62 -3.81
CA LEU A 104 -1.84 1.50 -3.64
C LEU A 104 -1.27 1.57 -2.23
N LEU A 105 -1.38 0.48 -1.46
CA LEU A 105 -0.65 0.26 -0.21
C LEU A 105 0.47 -0.74 -0.48
N PHE A 106 1.69 -0.42 -0.07
CA PHE A 106 2.85 -1.30 -0.22
C PHE A 106 3.85 -1.13 0.93
N GLN A 107 4.71 -2.14 1.10
CA GLN A 107 5.79 -2.17 2.07
C GLN A 107 7.04 -2.74 1.41
N MET A 108 8.22 -2.27 1.81
CA MET A 108 9.47 -2.92 1.44
C MET A 108 9.81 -3.94 2.52
N VAL A 109 9.75 -5.22 2.16
CA VAL A 109 10.04 -6.34 3.06
C VAL A 109 11.06 -7.27 2.41
N PHE A 110 11.75 -8.06 3.23
CA PHE A 110 12.43 -9.24 2.71
C PHE A 110 11.38 -10.30 2.46
N GLU A 111 11.36 -10.83 1.25
CA GLU A 111 10.69 -12.09 0.98
C GLU A 111 11.65 -13.19 1.45
N GLU A 112 11.26 -13.94 2.48
CA GLU A 112 11.94 -15.20 2.77
C GLU A 112 11.57 -16.13 1.63
N THR A 113 12.47 -16.32 0.67
CA THR A 113 12.38 -17.44 -0.28
C THR A 113 12.61 -18.71 0.52
N MET A 114 11.59 -19.16 1.26
CA MET A 114 11.44 -20.56 1.57
C MET A 114 11.32 -21.28 0.22
N ASP A 115 11.75 -22.53 0.12
CA ASP A 115 11.60 -23.36 -1.10
C ASP A 115 10.11 -23.49 -1.48
N ASP A 116 9.56 -22.48 -2.16
CA ASP A 116 8.14 -22.34 -2.51
C ASP A 116 7.66 -23.36 -3.56
N ASP A 117 8.58 -24.20 -4.07
CA ASP A 117 8.24 -25.34 -4.92
C ASP A 117 7.44 -26.42 -4.17
N VAL A 118 7.35 -26.38 -2.83
CA VAL A 118 6.68 -27.45 -2.04
C VAL A 118 5.28 -27.08 -1.55
N MET A 119 4.91 -25.79 -1.41
CA MET A 119 3.69 -25.40 -0.66
C MET A 119 2.55 -24.79 -1.49
N ALA A 120 2.73 -24.56 -2.79
CA ALA A 120 1.71 -23.96 -3.65
C ALA A 120 0.46 -24.85 -3.92
N GLN A 121 0.39 -26.08 -3.40
CA GLN A 121 -0.74 -27.00 -3.67
C GLN A 121 -1.90 -27.00 -2.66
N VAL A 122 -1.84 -26.25 -1.54
CA VAL A 122 -2.80 -26.49 -0.43
C VAL A 122 -3.68 -25.29 -0.04
N ALA A 123 -3.64 -24.16 -0.76
CA ALA A 123 -4.35 -22.94 -0.32
C ALA A 123 -5.68 -22.63 -1.05
N TYR A 124 -6.13 -23.45 -2.01
CA TYR A 124 -7.41 -23.22 -2.69
C TYR A 124 -8.29 -24.48 -2.70
N TRP A 125 -8.99 -24.73 -1.60
CA TRP A 125 -10.19 -25.57 -1.53
C TRP A 125 -11.17 -24.97 -0.53
#